data_AF-A0A5N0H2L9-F1
#
_entry.id   AF-A0A5N0H2L9-F1
#
_cell.length_a   1.000
_cell.length_b   1.000
_cell.length_c   1.000
_cell.angle_alpha   90.00
_cell.angle_beta   90.00
_cell.angle_gamma   90.00
#
_symmetry.space_group_name_H-M   'P 1'
#
loop_
_entity.id
_entity.type
_entity.pdbx_description
1 polymer ?
#
loop_
_entity_poly.entity_id
_entity_poly.type
_entity_poly.pdbx_seq_one_letter_code
_entity_poly.pdbx_strand_id
1 'polypeptide(L)'
;MAPSQKYEMFVAVLTEQYTQREAAEKWRVDRTTVATICRTAKQGALNALSARPGRPGKTGEQVELQEARAEIERLRATVAEQAVLLHLHEGKSRWG
;
A
#
# COMPACT_ATOMS: atom_id res chain seq x y z
N MET A 1 5.89 6.76 21.83
CA MET A 1 6.61 5.48 22.04
C MET A 1 7.58 5.27 20.90
N ALA A 2 8.82 4.91 21.23
CA ALA A 2 9.83 4.57 20.24
C ALA A 2 9.44 3.29 19.46
N PRO A 3 9.90 3.11 18.20
CA PRO A 3 9.59 1.91 17.42
C PRO A 3 9.97 0.60 18.14
N SER A 4 11.11 0.56 18.83
CA SER A 4 11.55 -0.59 19.63
C SER A 4 10.56 -0.94 20.73
N GLN A 5 10.06 0.05 21.48
CA GLN A 5 9.08 -0.17 22.54
C GLN A 5 7.73 -0.68 22.01
N LYS A 6 7.30 -0.20 20.83
CA LYS A 6 6.10 -0.71 20.16
C LYS A 6 6.29 -2.17 19.75
N TYR A 7 7.48 -2.52 19.26
CA TYR A 7 7.83 -3.89 18.89
C TYR A 7 7.87 -4.81 20.10
N GLU A 8 8.51 -4.42 21.21
CA GLU A 8 8.53 -5.17 22.46
C GLU A 8 7.10 -5.43 22.99
N MET A 9 6.25 -4.41 22.99
CA MET A 9 4.86 -4.56 23.40
C MET A 9 4.10 -5.52 22.48
N PHE A 10 4.28 -5.40 21.16
CA PHE A 10 3.68 -6.32 20.19
C PHE A 10 4.12 -7.76 20.42
N VAL A 11 5.43 -8.00 20.59
CA VAL A 11 5.98 -9.34 20.85
C VAL A 11 5.37 -9.92 22.13
N ALA A 12 5.32 -9.15 23.22
CA ALA A 12 4.79 -9.63 24.48
C ALA A 12 3.30 -10.01 24.41
N VAL A 13 2.50 -9.24 23.66
CA VAL A 13 1.08 -9.58 23.41
C VAL A 13 0.95 -10.78 22.47
N LEU A 14 1.77 -10.85 21.41
CA LEU A 14 1.76 -11.93 20.43
C LEU A 14 2.12 -13.29 21.06
N THR A 15 3.07 -13.30 21.99
CA THR A 15 3.48 -14.51 22.73
C THR A 15 2.63 -14.76 23.97
N GLU A 16 1.51 -14.06 24.13
CA GLU A 16 0.58 -14.20 25.25
C GLU A 16 1.21 -13.96 26.65
N GLN A 17 2.35 -13.26 26.72
CA GLN A 17 2.96 -12.87 28.00
C GLN A 17 2.11 -11.82 28.72
N TYR A 18 1.37 -11.02 27.95
CA TYR A 18 0.38 -10.07 28.45
C TYR A 18 -0.84 -10.08 27.55
N THR A 19 -2.01 -10.01 28.14
CA THR A 19 -3.22 -9.61 27.42
C THR A 19 -3.10 -8.15 26.96
N GLN A 20 -3.93 -7.73 26.00
CA GLN A 20 -3.94 -6.31 25.57
C GLN A 20 -4.27 -5.35 26.71
N ARG A 21 -5.03 -5.78 27.72
CA ARG A 21 -5.34 -4.98 28.92
C ARG A 21 -4.10 -4.81 29.79
N GLU A 22 -3.41 -5.90 30.11
CA GLU A 22 -2.21 -5.85 30.94
C GLU A 22 -1.06 -5.11 30.24
N ALA A 23 -0.94 -5.24 28.92
CA ALA A 23 0.01 -4.45 28.14
C ALA A 23 -0.35 -2.94 28.17
N ALA A 24 -1.63 -2.58 28.07
CA ALA A 24 -2.06 -1.19 28.19
C ALA A 24 -1.66 -0.61 29.56
N GLU A 25 -1.89 -1.37 30.64
CA GLU A 25 -1.51 -0.98 32.01
C GLU A 25 0.01 -0.86 32.17
N LYS A 26 0.78 -1.87 31.75
CA LYS A 26 2.25 -1.91 31.91
C LYS A 26 2.95 -0.78 31.15
N TRP A 27 2.53 -0.49 29.92
CA TRP A 27 3.12 0.57 29.11
C TRP A 27 2.43 1.94 29.29
N ARG A 28 1.42 2.04 30.15
CA ARG A 28 0.63 3.26 30.42
C ARG A 28 0.06 3.89 29.15
N VAL A 29 -0.54 3.05 28.31
CA VAL A 29 -1.20 3.47 27.06
C VAL A 29 -2.64 2.99 27.03
N ASP A 30 -3.45 3.59 26.17
CA ASP A 30 -4.82 3.12 25.97
C ASP A 30 -4.86 1.75 25.27
N ARG A 31 -5.88 0.92 25.57
CA ARG A 31 -6.06 -0.39 24.94
C ARG A 31 -6.19 -0.31 23.41
N THR A 32 -6.80 0.76 22.87
CA THR A 32 -6.88 0.99 21.42
C THR A 32 -5.51 1.25 20.81
N THR A 33 -4.57 1.85 21.56
CA THR A 33 -3.19 2.04 21.12
C THR A 33 -2.49 0.69 21.00
N VAL A 34 -2.65 -0.21 21.98
CA VAL A 34 -2.12 -1.58 21.93
C VAL A 34 -2.70 -2.34 20.74
N ALA A 35 -4.03 -2.30 20.57
CA ALA A 35 -4.71 -2.97 19.46
C ALA A 35 -4.24 -2.44 18.09
N THR A 36 -4.06 -1.12 17.96
CA THR A 36 -3.56 -0.49 16.74
C THR A 36 -2.14 -0.94 16.43
N ILE A 37 -1.25 -0.96 17.42
CA ILE A 37 0.13 -1.42 17.24
C ILE A 37 0.17 -2.88 16.80
N CYS A 38 -0.61 -3.76 17.44
CA CYS A 38 -0.68 -5.17 17.06
C CYS A 38 -1.20 -5.35 15.62
N ARG A 39 -2.24 -4.58 15.24
CA ARG A 39 -2.79 -4.60 13.88
C ARG A 39 -1.76 -4.13 12.86
N THR A 40 -1.09 -3.00 13.10
CA THR A 40 -0.07 -2.45 12.20
C THR A 40 1.12 -3.39 12.05
N ALA A 41 1.61 -3.97 13.14
CA ALA A 41 2.70 -4.94 13.10
C ALA A 41 2.34 -6.18 12.29
N LYS A 42 1.14 -6.76 12.53
CA LYS A 42 0.63 -7.89 11.75
C LYS A 42 0.48 -7.55 10.27
N GLN A 43 -0.11 -6.41 9.94
CA GLN A 43 -0.28 -5.99 8.55
C GLN A 43 1.06 -5.74 7.86
N GLY A 44 2.02 -5.11 8.55
CA GLY A 44 3.37 -4.90 8.04
C GLY A 44 4.08 -6.21 7.70
N ALA A 45 3.99 -7.21 8.59
CA ALA A 45 4.53 -8.54 8.34
C ALA A 45 3.86 -9.23 7.14
N LEU A 46 2.53 -9.21 7.06
CA LEU A 46 1.80 -9.79 5.92
C LEU A 46 2.15 -9.10 4.60
N ASN A 47 2.27 -7.78 4.58
CA ASN A 47 2.67 -7.01 3.40
C ASN A 47 4.11 -7.34 2.97
N ALA A 48 5.02 -7.53 3.92
CA ALA A 48 6.40 -7.91 3.62
C ALA A 48 6.49 -9.34 3.08
N LEU A 49 5.66 -10.26 3.60
CA LEU A 49 5.61 -11.66 3.17
C LEU A 49 4.89 -11.86 1.83
N SER A 50 3.95 -10.98 1.48
CA SER A 50 3.28 -11.00 0.16
C SER A 50 4.10 -10.34 -0.94
N ALA A 51 5.18 -9.63 -0.60
CA ALA A 51 6.04 -8.99 -1.57
C ALA A 51 6.73 -10.03 -2.46
N ARG A 52 6.75 -9.78 -3.78
CA ARG A 52 7.40 -10.68 -4.75
C ARG A 52 8.94 -10.58 -4.63
N PRO A 53 9.66 -11.72 -4.71
CA PRO A 53 11.12 -11.72 -4.80
C PRO A 53 11.61 -10.83 -5.94
N GLY A 54 12.68 -10.05 -5.69
CA GLY A 54 13.28 -9.15 -6.69
C GLY A 54 12.77 -7.71 -6.70
N ARG A 55 11.79 -7.35 -5.85
CA ARG A 55 11.37 -5.96 -5.61
C ARG A 55 11.47 -5.60 -4.12
N PRO A 56 12.69 -5.48 -3.56
CA PRO A 56 12.85 -5.05 -2.17
C PRO A 56 12.35 -3.61 -1.98
N GLY A 57 11.62 -3.38 -0.88
CA GLY A 57 11.30 -2.04 -0.39
C GLY A 57 10.03 -1.36 -0.93
N LYS A 58 9.22 -2.05 -1.74
CA LYS A 58 7.91 -1.52 -2.19
C LYS A 58 6.76 -2.26 -1.51
N THR A 59 5.80 -1.51 -0.98
CA THR A 59 4.53 -2.08 -0.51
C THR A 59 3.69 -2.55 -1.70
N GLY A 60 2.73 -3.45 -1.47
CA GLY A 60 1.78 -3.89 -2.51
C GLY A 60 1.08 -2.70 -3.19
N GLU A 61 0.60 -1.75 -2.39
CA GLU A 61 -0.02 -0.50 -2.88
C GLU A 61 0.92 0.32 -3.79
N GLN A 62 2.21 0.39 -3.47
CA GLN A 62 3.19 1.10 -4.29
C GLN A 62 3.44 0.39 -5.62
N VAL A 63 3.37 -0.95 -5.64
CA VAL A 63 3.48 -1.73 -6.87
C VAL A 63 2.25 -1.52 -7.73
N GLU A 64 1.05 -1.67 -7.17
CA GLU A 64 -0.22 -1.44 -7.88
C GLU A 64 -0.30 -0.01 -8.43
N LEU A 65 0.12 0.99 -7.64
CA LEU A 65 0.17 2.39 -8.09
C LEU A 65 1.15 2.58 -9.25
N GLN A 66 2.31 1.91 -9.21
CA GLN A 66 3.28 1.99 -10.30
C GLN A 66 2.73 1.35 -11.59
N GLU A 67 2.09 0.20 -11.48
CA GLU A 67 1.46 -0.51 -12.60
C GLU A 67 0.33 0.32 -13.20
N ALA A 68 -0.55 0.89 -12.36
CA ALA A 68 -1.62 1.78 -12.80
C ALA A 68 -1.09 3.04 -13.50
N ARG A 69 0.01 3.63 -13.02
CA ARG A 69 0.65 4.79 -13.67
C ARG A 69 1.22 4.42 -15.04
N ALA A 70 1.88 3.26 -15.16
CA ALA A 70 2.39 2.79 -16.44
C ALA A 70 1.26 2.53 -17.45
N GLU A 71 0.14 1.98 -16.97
CA GLU A 71 -1.05 1.77 -17.76
C GLU A 71 -1.65 3.09 -18.27
N ILE A 72 -1.77 4.10 -17.39
CA ILE A 72 -2.27 5.43 -17.76
C ILE A 72 -1.42 6.05 -18.87
N GLU A 73 -0.09 5.96 -18.78
CA GLU A 73 0.80 6.50 -19.83
C GLU A 73 0.62 5.78 -21.16
N ARG A 74 0.48 4.45 -21.14
CA ARG A 74 0.17 3.68 -22.35
C ARG A 74 -1.16 4.12 -22.96
N LEU A 75 -2.21 4.21 -22.16
CA LEU A 75 -3.54 4.62 -22.61
C LEU A 75 -3.55 6.06 -23.16
N ARG A 76 -2.81 6.99 -22.53
CA ARG A 76 -2.65 8.36 -23.02
C ARG A 76 -2.05 8.41 -24.42
N ALA A 77 -1.01 7.61 -24.68
CA ALA A 77 -0.40 7.51 -26.01
C ALA A 77 -1.41 7.01 -27.05
N THR A 78 -2.13 5.92 -26.75
CA THR A 78 -3.16 5.38 -27.64
C THR A 78 -4.29 6.39 -27.91
N VAL A 79 -4.76 7.09 -26.88
CA VAL A 79 -5.82 8.11 -27.05
C VAL A 79 -5.34 9.27 -27.93
N ALA A 80 -4.09 9.70 -27.77
CA ALA A 80 -3.52 10.75 -28.61
C ALA A 80 -3.43 10.33 -30.08
N GLU A 81 -2.96 9.11 -30.36
CA GLU A 81 -2.92 8.54 -31.71
C GLU A 81 -4.32 8.46 -32.33
N GLN A 82 -5.30 7.98 -31.57
CA GLN A 82 -6.69 7.89 -32.02
C GLN A 82 -7.28 9.26 -32.32
N ALA A 83 -6.99 10.28 -31.51
CA ALA A 83 -7.46 11.64 -31.74
C ALA A 83 -6.90 12.22 -33.05
N VAL A 84 -5.62 11.97 -33.36
CA VAL A 84 -5.01 12.37 -34.63
C VAL A 84 -5.68 11.66 -35.82
N LEU A 85 -5.89 10.34 -35.73
CA LEU A 85 -6.54 9.57 -36.77
C LEU A 85 -7.97 10.05 -37.03
N LEU A 86 -8.74 10.33 -35.97
CA LEU A 86 -10.09 10.85 -36.07
C LEU A 86 -10.09 12.22 -36.76
N HIS A 87 -9.22 13.14 -36.33
CA HIS A 87 -9.11 14.48 -36.94
C HIS A 87 -8.80 14.41 -38.44
N LEU A 88 -7.88 13.53 -38.85
CA LEU A 88 -7.56 13.33 -40.26
C LEU A 88 -8.73 12.73 -41.05
N HIS A 89 -9.49 11.82 -40.45
CA HIS A 89 -10.67 11.25 -41.08
C HIS A 89 -11.77 12.31 -41.27
N GLU A 90 -12.11 13.05 -40.21
CA GLU A 90 -13.11 14.13 -40.25
C GLU A 90 -12.71 15.28 -41.19
N GLY A 91 -11.42 15.64 -41.23
CA GLY A 91 -10.89 16.63 -42.16
C GLY A 91 -11.05 16.22 -43.63
N LYS A 92 -10.85 14.93 -43.95
CA LYS A 92 -11.08 14.39 -45.29
C LYS A 92 -12.56 14.40 -45.68
N SER A 93 -13.47 14.12 -44.74
CA SER A 93 -14.92 14.14 -45.01
C SER A 93 -15.49 15.53 -45.34
N ARG A 94 -14.78 16.63 -45.03
CA ARG A 94 -15.23 18.00 -45.35
C ARG A 94 -14.88 18.48 -46.76
N TRP A 95 -14.05 17.74 -47.50
CA TRP A 95 -13.55 18.12 -48.83
C TRP A 95 -13.90 17.09 -49.92
N GLY A 96 -14.70 16.07 -49.58
CA GLY A 96 -15.24 15.06 -50.51
C GLY A 96 -16.70 15.29 -50.83
#